data_AF-A0A0U0QP67-F1
#
_entry.id   AF-A0A0U0QP67-F1
#
_cell.length_a   1.000
_cell.length_b   1.000
_cell.length_c   1.000
_cell.angle_alpha   90.00
_cell.angle_beta   90.00
_cell.angle_gamma   90.00
#
_symmetry.space_group_name_H-M   'P 1'
#
loop_
_entity.id
_entity.type
_entity.pdbx_description
1 polymer ?
#
loop_
_entity_poly.entity_id
_entity_poly.type
_entity_poly.pdbx_seq_one_letter_code
_entity_poly.pdbx_strand_id
1 'polypeptide(L)' 'MPGADLLEVCQRLIGMTRKQRAALAPMHPGRADVIGGGAIVVEELARELRERAGIDQLTVSEHDILDGIALSLAG' A
#
# COMPACT_ATOMS: atom_id res chain seq x y z
N MET A 1 1.64 -8.10 7.35
CA MET A 1 2.35 -8.70 6.20
C MET A 1 3.85 -8.50 6.41
N PRO A 2 4.65 -9.57 6.31
CA PRO A 2 6.10 -9.49 6.30
C PRO A 2 6.63 -8.53 5.23
N GLY A 3 7.71 -7.81 5.54
CA GLY A 3 8.29 -6.83 4.62
C GLY A 3 8.78 -7.46 3.31
N ALA A 4 9.26 -8.71 3.33
CA ALA A 4 9.67 -9.41 2.11
C ALA A 4 8.49 -9.61 1.14
N ASP A 5 7.36 -10.13 1.64
CA ASP A 5 6.14 -10.32 0.87
C ASP A 5 5.59 -8.98 0.33
N LEU A 6 5.67 -7.91 1.15
CA LEU A 6 5.29 -6.57 0.73
C LEU A 6 6.15 -6.08 -0.44
N LEU A 7 7.47 -6.24 -0.36
CA LEU A 7 8.40 -5.82 -1.42
C LEU A 7 8.15 -6.59 -2.72
N GLU A 8 7.89 -7.90 -2.64
CA GLU A 8 7.54 -8.70 -3.82
C GLU A 8 6.27 -8.16 -4.51
N VAL A 9 5.24 -7.84 -3.73
CA VAL A 9 4.00 -7.25 -4.25
C VAL A 9 4.25 -5.88 -4.87
N CYS A 10 5.02 -5.01 -4.21
CA CYS A 10 5.36 -3.69 -4.73
C CYS A 10 6.10 -3.78 -6.06
N GLN A 11 7.18 -4.57 -6.13
CA GLN A 11 7.99 -4.75 -7.33
C GLN A 11 7.18 -5.32 -8.49
N ARG A 12 6.29 -6.29 -8.21
CA ARG A 12 5.37 -6.84 -9.21
C ARG A 12 4.43 -5.77 -9.75
N LEU A 13 3.85 -4.92 -8.91
CA LEU A 13 2.96 -3.84 -9.34
C LEU A 13 3.70 -2.76 -10.13
N ILE A 14 4.92 -2.42 -9.72
CA ILE A 14 5.79 -1.46 -10.42
C ILE A 14 6.11 -1.93 -11.84
N GLY A 15 6.52 -3.19 -11.99
CA GLY A 15 6.87 -3.79 -13.28
C GLY A 15 5.69 -4.07 -14.22
N MET A 16 4.45 -4.06 -13.72
CA MET A 16 3.27 -4.25 -14.55
C MET A 16 2.93 -3.01 -15.38
N THR A 17 2.56 -3.23 -16.64
CA THR A 17 1.86 -2.25 -17.46
C THR A 17 0.51 -1.88 -16.84
N ARG A 18 0.01 -0.70 -17.22
CA ARG A 18 -1.34 -0.23 -16.86
C ARG A 18 -2.44 -1.25 -17.18
N LYS A 19 -2.37 -1.90 -18.34
CA LYS A 19 -3.32 -2.94 -18.77
C LYS A 19 -3.27 -4.17 -17.85
N GLN A 20 -2.07 -4.61 -17.46
CA GLN A 20 -1.90 -5.74 -16.54
C GLN A 20 -2.44 -5.40 -15.14
N ARG A 21 -2.16 -4.20 -14.62
CA ARG A 21 -2.71 -3.75 -13.33
C ARG A 21 -4.24 -3.74 -13.34
N ALA A 22 -4.84 -3.20 -14.39
CA ALA A 22 -6.30 -3.14 -14.54
C ALA A 22 -6.97 -4.53 -14.67
N ALA A 23 -6.21 -5.58 -15.01
CA ALA A 23 -6.71 -6.94 -15.10
C ALA A 23 -6.67 -7.71 -13.76
N LEU A 24 -6.04 -7.15 -12.71
CA LEU A 24 -6.04 -7.76 -11.39
C LEU A 24 -7.45 -7.64 -10.79
N ALA A 25 -8.04 -8.78 -10.38
CA ALA A 25 -9.38 -8.82 -9.79
C ALA A 25 -9.65 -7.80 -8.66
N PRO A 26 -8.73 -7.56 -7.70
CA PRO A 26 -8.96 -6.56 -6.65
C PRO A 26 -8.71 -5.10 -7.08
N MET A 27 -8.31 -4.84 -8.33
CA MET A 27 -7.94 -3.49 -8.77
C MET A 27 -9.18 -2.66 -9.10
N HIS A 28 -9.43 -1.63 -8.29
CA HIS A 28 -10.43 -0.61 -8.63
C HIS A 28 -10.04 0.09 -9.95
N PRO A 29 -10.97 0.32 -10.91
CA PRO A 29 -10.66 0.91 -12.22
C PRO A 29 -9.90 2.24 -12.13
N GLY A 30 -10.25 3.09 -11.16
CA GLY A 30 -9.59 4.39 -10.90
C GLY A 30 -8.23 4.30 -10.22
N ARG A 31 -7.73 3.10 -9.88
CA ARG A 31 -6.43 2.91 -9.18
C ARG A 31 -5.34 2.34 -10.07
N ALA A 32 -5.67 1.74 -11.22
CA ALA A 32 -4.68 1.10 -12.09
C ALA A 32 -3.57 2.06 -12.56
N ASP A 33 -3.91 3.33 -12.77
CA ASP A 33 -2.99 4.37 -13.23
C ASP A 33 -2.02 4.84 -12.14
N VAL A 34 -2.43 4.78 -10.86
CA VAL A 34 -1.67 5.34 -9.73
C VAL A 34 -1.04 4.28 -8.83
N ILE A 35 -1.47 3.02 -8.90
CA ILE A 35 -1.03 1.97 -7.96
C ILE A 35 0.49 1.74 -7.98
N GLY A 36 1.15 1.87 -9.14
CA GLY A 36 2.60 1.74 -9.23
C GLY A 36 3.34 2.84 -8.45
N GLY A 37 2.83 4.07 -8.48
CA GLY A 37 3.39 5.17 -7.67
C GLY A 37 3.20 4.92 -6.18
N GLY A 38 2.03 4.44 -5.77
CA GLY A 38 1.78 4.02 -4.40
C GLY A 38 2.71 2.89 -3.93
N ALA A 39 2.97 1.91 -4.80
CA ALA A 39 3.88 0.80 -4.51
C ALA A 39 5.32 1.28 -4.23
N ILE A 40 5.83 2.26 -5.01
CA ILE A 40 7.16 2.85 -4.77
C ILE A 40 7.23 3.53 -3.40
N VAL A 41 6.22 4.33 -3.07
CA VAL A 41 6.17 5.03 -1.77
C VAL A 41 6.16 4.04 -0.61
N VAL A 42 5.40 2.95 -0.73
CA VAL A 42 5.32 1.92 0.31
C VAL A 42 6.62 1.11 0.41
N GLU A 43 7.27 0.79 -0.72
CA GLU A 43 8.58 0.13 -0.76
C GLU A 43 9.65 0.95 -0.03
N GLU A 44 9.73 2.25 -0.33
CA GLU A 44 10.67 3.16 0.34
C GLU A 44 10.34 3.33 1.82
N LEU A 45 9.06 3.49 2.17
CA LEU A 45 8.64 3.57 3.57
C LEU A 45 9.02 2.31 4.36
N ALA A 46 8.78 1.12 3.80
CA ALA A 46 9.13 -0.14 4.43
C ALA A 46 10.65 -0.28 4.64
N ARG A 47 11.45 0.17 3.66
CA ARG A 47 12.91 0.21 3.80
C ARG A 47 13.33 1.14 4.94
N GLU A 48 12.86 2.38 4.95
CA GLU A 48 13.22 3.37 5.96
C GLU A 48 12.78 2.97 7.38
N LEU A 49 11.59 2.39 7.53
CA LEU A 49 11.11 1.89 8.83
C LEU A 49 11.94 0.73 9.35
N ARG A 50 12.37 -0.18 8.47
CA ARG A 50 13.29 -1.26 8.84
C ARG A 50 14.64 -0.71 9.28
N GLU A 51 15.24 0.15 8.47
CA GLU A 51 16.59 0.69 8.71
C GLU A 51 16.67 1.53 9.99
N ARG A 52 15.65 2.35 10.26
CA ARG A 52 15.67 3.30 11.38
C ARG A 52 15.09 2.75 12.68
N ALA A 53 14.12 1.85 12.58
CA ALA A 53 13.33 1.39 13.73
C ALA A 53 13.25 -0.13 13.88
N GLY A 54 13.87 -0.90 12.97
CA GLY A 54 13.80 -2.37 13.00
C GLY A 54 12.41 -2.94 12.70
N ILE A 55 11.49 -2.12 12.17
CA ILE A 55 10.13 -2.55 11.85
C ILE A 55 10.16 -3.32 10.53
N ASP A 56 9.80 -4.59 10.58
CA ASP A 56 9.89 -5.52 9.45
C ASP A 56 8.53 -6.05 8.96
N GLN A 57 7.43 -5.60 9.58
CA GLN A 57 6.07 -5.96 9.21
C GLN A 57 5.16 -4.74 9.21
N LEU A 58 4.25 -4.69 8.23
CA LEU A 58 3.19 -3.69 8.15
C LEU A 58 1.82 -4.35 8.18
N THR A 59 0.87 -3.73 8.87
CA THR A 59 -0.54 -4.16 8.92
C THR A 59 -1.39 -3.12 8.21
N VAL A 60 -2.26 -3.57 7.31
CA VAL A 60 -3.24 -2.71 6.63
C VAL A 60 -4.49 -2.61 7.49
N SER A 61 -5.01 -1.40 7.66
CA SER A 61 -6.27 -1.11 8.34
C SER A 61 -7.34 -0.76 7.30
N GLU A 62 -8.57 -1.27 7.50
CA GLU A 62 -9.74 -0.81 6.75
C GLU A 62 -10.31 0.50 7.30
N HIS A 63 -9.94 0.86 8.53
CA HIS A 63 -10.30 2.14 9.13
C HIS A 63 -9.27 3.20 8.76
N ASP A 64 -9.75 4.38 8.37
CA ASP A 64 -8.93 5.50 7.96
C ASP A 64 -9.35 6.83 8.62
N ILE A 65 -8.94 7.95 8.00
CA ILE A 65 -9.23 9.30 8.51
C ILE A 65 -10.72 9.58 8.64
N LEU A 66 -11.58 8.98 7.83
CA LEU A 66 -13.02 9.19 7.88
C LEU A 66 -13.63 8.59 9.15
N ASP A 67 -13.18 7.41 9.55
CA ASP A 67 -13.58 6.79 10.82
C ASP A 67 -13.12 7.63 12.00
N GLY A 68 -11.90 8.17 11.93
CA GLY A 68 -11.37 9.09 12.94
C GLY A 68 -12.19 10.36 13.07
N ILE A 69 -12.61 10.96 11.95
CA ILE A 69 -13.48 12.14 11.94
C ILE A 69 -14.86 11.79 12.53
N ALA A 70 -15.47 10.69 12.11
CA ALA A 70 -16.76 10.25 12.63
C ALA A 70 -16.70 10.01 14.15
N LEU A 71 -15.65 9.35 14.64
CA LEU A 71 -15.43 9.12 16.06
C LEU A 71 -15.25 10.44 16.84
N SER A 72 -14.52 11.40 16.27
CA SER A 72 -14.29 12.72 16.90
C SER A 72 -15.56 13.56 17.05
N LEU A 73 -16.61 13.27 16.27
CA LEU A 73 -17.92 13.94 16.36
C LEU A 73 -18.89 13.22 17.32
N ALA A 74 -18.59 11.99 17.72
CA ALA A 74 -19.45 11.16 18.55
C ALA A 74 -19.29 11.42 20.07
N GLY A 75 -18.35 12.29 20.49
CA GLY A 75 -18.13 12.66 21.89
C GLY A 75 -17.05 13.72 22.09
#